data_AF-A0A2G6ERZ6-F1
#
_entry.id   AF-A0A2G6ERZ6-F1
#
_cell.length_a   1.000
_cell.length_b   1.000
_cell.length_c   1.000
_cell.angle_alpha   90.00
_cell.angle_beta   90.00
_cell.angle_gamma   90.00
#
_symmetry.space_group_name_H-M   'P 1'
#
loop_
_entity.id
_entity.type
_entity.pdbx_description
1 polymer ?
#
loop_
_entity_poly.entity_id
_entity_poly.type
_entity_poly.pdbx_seq_one_letter_code
_entity_poly.pdbx_strand_id
1 'polypeptide(L)'
;MRGEYLATRQQKSKIFPASTVFKSSPDWVMAFEVVETSQVFMRCVAKIEPEWIIASAKDLLKYHYFEPHWSKKTGRVRAYAQISLFGLIVMSKQLCNYEQVNLEESREIFIRDGLVTGEFNHNQKSNPPFLQHNLDKISDVELIEEKLRRRDLLVDEEALYQFYDSKIPSHIASRKAFEDWRSEVEKTDKNTLFFTDEDVLTQSAPTTGEFPESWRLGNLKLPLKYTFDPASDDDGVSIRVPLRALPQLNAIELLWGIEGWRYELVLQLLKTLPKDIRRQIVPIPDTAKVIFDELERKHEQGLLNQLCQALNRRGIVGVQPSHFQPTKIDRYLQPQICVVDDKNRLIEKGRDLATLQSRHANATSQAVQTSKGRHEAFPEHFRFSKNRHSAGIVIKEFSALVTDKENEKAVSIQQFTDVGVALTAHRTGVLTLVKNKLGARQKQLTSQIDKAFKLAFAPLGQLDKLKTIVIDGTLDACLNTHFVEFKHSPKLLEQLSDEQRFLAKQLPLTLEQYQQTETA
;
A
#
# COMPACT_ATOMS: atom_id res chain seq x y z
N MET A 1 21.50 -18.50 -50.83
CA MET A 1 20.82 -18.12 -52.09
C MET A 1 21.04 -16.63 -52.32
N ARG A 2 22.01 -16.24 -53.15
CA ARG A 2 22.24 -14.82 -53.49
C ARG A 2 21.61 -14.54 -54.86
N GLY A 3 20.89 -13.42 -54.99
CA GLY A 3 20.38 -12.91 -56.27
C GLY A 3 19.06 -13.51 -56.77
N GLU A 4 18.25 -14.12 -55.88
CA GLU A 4 16.89 -14.58 -56.19
C GLU A 4 15.88 -13.52 -55.74
N TYR A 5 14.96 -13.17 -56.63
CA TYR A 5 13.94 -12.14 -56.47
C TYR A 5 12.55 -12.75 -56.55
N LEU A 6 11.60 -12.12 -55.88
CA LEU A 6 10.19 -12.43 -56.03
C LEU A 6 9.58 -11.48 -57.06
N ALA A 7 9.16 -12.02 -58.20
CA ALA A 7 8.40 -11.29 -59.20
C ALA A 7 6.89 -11.36 -58.90
N THR A 8 6.11 -10.55 -59.63
CA THR A 8 4.64 -10.57 -59.52
C THR A 8 4.10 -11.99 -59.74
N ARG A 9 2.97 -12.32 -59.11
CA ARG A 9 2.41 -13.70 -59.10
C ARG A 9 3.29 -14.74 -58.39
N GLN A 10 4.13 -14.32 -57.44
CA GLN A 10 4.96 -15.21 -56.60
C GLN A 10 6.00 -16.03 -57.38
N GLN A 11 6.38 -15.59 -58.59
CA GLN A 11 7.39 -16.27 -59.39
C GLN A 11 8.80 -15.93 -58.90
N LYS A 12 9.61 -16.96 -58.62
CA LYS A 12 11.01 -16.78 -58.26
C LYS A 12 11.84 -16.56 -59.53
N SER A 13 12.54 -15.44 -59.59
CA SER A 13 13.28 -14.99 -60.78
C SER A 13 14.65 -14.44 -60.39
N LYS A 14 15.62 -14.48 -61.31
CA LYS A 14 16.96 -13.92 -61.09
C LYS A 14 17.26 -12.80 -62.10
N ILE A 15 18.07 -11.83 -61.73
CA ILE A 15 18.57 -10.85 -62.70
C ILE A 15 19.49 -11.57 -63.69
N PHE A 16 19.34 -11.31 -64.99
CA PHE A 16 20.21 -11.92 -66.01
C PHE A 16 21.69 -11.55 -65.77
N PRO A 17 22.65 -12.50 -65.83
CA PRO A 17 24.05 -12.25 -65.45
C PRO A 17 24.76 -11.11 -66.20
N ALA A 18 24.37 -10.84 -67.44
CA ALA A 18 24.94 -9.76 -68.26
C ALA A 18 24.32 -8.38 -67.99
N SER A 19 23.33 -8.29 -67.09
CA SER A 19 22.71 -7.01 -66.73
C SER A 19 23.69 -6.11 -65.98
N THR A 20 23.67 -4.81 -66.26
CA THR A 20 24.51 -3.81 -65.58
C THR A 20 24.21 -3.71 -64.07
N VAL A 21 22.99 -4.06 -63.65
CA VAL A 21 22.55 -4.07 -62.25
C VAL A 21 22.76 -5.42 -61.54
N PHE A 22 23.30 -6.43 -62.23
CA PHE A 22 23.48 -7.78 -61.66
C PHE A 22 24.40 -7.75 -60.42
N LYS A 23 25.51 -7.00 -60.49
CA LYS A 23 26.47 -6.89 -59.38
C LYS A 23 25.95 -6.06 -58.21
N SER A 24 25.15 -5.01 -58.48
CA SER A 24 24.62 -4.15 -57.42
C SER A 24 23.47 -4.79 -56.65
N SER A 25 22.72 -5.72 -57.28
CA SER A 25 21.62 -6.48 -56.65
C SER A 25 20.70 -5.61 -55.78
N PRO A 26 20.09 -4.55 -56.35
CA PRO A 26 19.21 -3.66 -55.60
C PRO A 26 17.96 -4.40 -55.10
N ASP A 27 17.37 -3.94 -53.99
CA ASP A 27 16.21 -4.61 -53.37
C ASP A 27 14.97 -4.62 -54.27
N TRP A 28 14.76 -3.54 -55.03
CA TRP A 28 13.64 -3.40 -55.96
C TRP A 28 14.11 -3.13 -57.39
N VAL A 29 13.51 -3.85 -58.32
CA VAL A 29 13.78 -3.72 -59.75
C VAL A 29 12.49 -3.77 -60.57
N MET A 30 12.49 -3.04 -61.68
CA MET A 30 11.52 -3.20 -62.76
C MET A 30 12.19 -3.94 -63.91
N ALA A 31 11.59 -5.03 -64.37
CA ALA A 31 12.03 -5.76 -65.55
C ALA A 31 11.06 -5.52 -66.70
N PHE A 32 11.59 -5.25 -67.90
CA PHE A 32 10.76 -5.16 -69.11
C PHE A 32 10.21 -6.53 -69.52
N GLU A 33 11.00 -7.58 -69.34
CA GLU A 33 10.61 -8.95 -69.69
C GLU A 33 11.18 -9.99 -68.71
N VAL A 34 10.47 -11.11 -68.59
CA VAL A 34 10.90 -12.30 -67.86
C VAL A 34 10.97 -13.46 -68.85
N VAL A 35 12.12 -14.13 -68.94
CA VAL A 35 12.39 -15.20 -69.90
C VAL A 35 12.82 -16.46 -69.15
N GLU A 36 12.17 -17.58 -69.44
CA GLU A 36 12.53 -18.89 -68.89
C GLU A 36 13.47 -19.62 -69.85
N THR A 37 14.66 -19.98 -69.35
CA THR A 37 15.65 -20.79 -70.11
C THR A 37 16.11 -21.96 -69.24
N SER A 38 17.32 -21.90 -68.68
CA SER A 38 17.78 -22.84 -67.64
C SER A 38 17.24 -22.49 -66.25
N GLN A 39 16.98 -21.20 -66.02
CA GLN A 39 16.28 -20.62 -64.87
C GLN A 39 15.40 -19.48 -65.40
N VAL A 40 14.50 -18.97 -64.55
CA VAL A 40 13.69 -17.79 -64.85
C VAL A 40 14.55 -16.54 -64.66
N PHE A 41 14.80 -15.80 -65.75
CA PHE A 41 15.63 -14.60 -65.74
C PHE A 41 14.84 -13.33 -66.09
N MET A 42 15.09 -12.26 -65.36
CA MET A 42 14.64 -10.90 -65.65
C MET A 42 15.65 -10.19 -66.57
N ARG A 43 15.18 -9.60 -67.67
CA ARG A 43 16.00 -8.85 -68.64
C ARG A 43 15.52 -7.41 -68.78
N CYS A 44 16.42 -6.55 -69.28
CA CYS A 44 16.20 -5.11 -69.40
C CYS A 44 15.70 -4.52 -68.07
N VAL A 45 16.55 -4.65 -67.04
CA VAL A 45 16.21 -4.40 -65.64
C VAL A 45 16.71 -3.03 -65.20
N ALA A 46 15.85 -2.26 -64.54
CA ALA A 46 16.20 -0.97 -63.92
C ALA A 46 15.96 -1.02 -62.40
N LYS A 47 16.83 -0.38 -61.62
CA LYS A 47 16.59 -0.14 -60.19
C LYS A 47 15.40 0.80 -60.04
N ILE A 48 14.49 0.49 -59.12
CA ILE A 48 13.40 1.38 -58.71
C ILE A 48 13.37 1.53 -57.19
N GLU A 49 12.74 2.59 -56.71
CA GLU A 49 12.41 2.75 -55.29
C GLU A 49 10.92 2.43 -55.06
N PRO A 50 10.54 1.81 -53.92
CA PRO A 50 9.15 1.43 -53.63
C PRO A 50 8.15 2.59 -53.70
N GLU A 51 8.58 3.80 -53.33
CA GLU A 51 7.74 5.00 -53.34
C GLU A 51 7.28 5.37 -54.75
N TRP A 52 8.05 5.02 -55.78
CA TRP A 52 7.68 5.25 -57.17
C TRP A 52 6.51 4.37 -57.58
N ILE A 53 6.48 3.14 -57.09
CA ILE A 53 5.35 2.22 -57.31
C ILE A 53 4.07 2.84 -56.71
N ILE A 54 4.17 3.38 -55.50
CA ILE A 54 3.03 4.00 -54.81
C ILE A 54 2.54 5.25 -55.54
N ALA A 55 3.46 6.07 -56.04
CA ALA A 55 3.12 7.30 -56.76
C ALA A 55 2.49 7.02 -58.12
N SER A 56 2.99 6.03 -58.87
CA SER A 56 2.61 5.77 -60.26
C SER A 56 1.46 4.77 -60.45
N ALA A 57 1.20 3.88 -59.48
CA ALA A 57 0.27 2.75 -59.66
C ALA A 57 -0.87 2.73 -58.64
N LYS A 58 -1.35 3.90 -58.18
CA LYS A 58 -2.36 4.04 -57.11
C LYS A 58 -3.57 3.12 -57.26
N ASP A 59 -4.15 3.05 -58.46
CA ASP A 59 -5.36 2.27 -58.73
C ASP A 59 -5.14 0.74 -58.77
N LEU A 60 -3.88 0.30 -58.81
CA LEU A 60 -3.49 -1.12 -58.84
C LEU A 60 -3.05 -1.64 -57.47
N LEU A 61 -2.87 -0.74 -56.49
CA LEU A 61 -2.46 -1.11 -55.15
C LEU A 61 -3.61 -1.80 -54.41
N LYS A 62 -3.27 -2.84 -53.65
CA LYS A 62 -4.15 -3.46 -52.67
C LYS A 62 -3.68 -3.12 -51.27
N TYR A 63 -4.63 -2.68 -50.45
CA TYR A 63 -4.42 -2.32 -49.05
C TYR A 63 -5.01 -3.40 -48.15
N HIS A 64 -4.24 -3.83 -47.16
CA HIS A 64 -4.71 -4.68 -46.08
C HIS A 64 -4.44 -3.96 -44.75
N TYR A 65 -5.48 -3.73 -43.97
CA TYR A 65 -5.39 -3.00 -42.70
C TYR A 65 -5.44 -3.98 -41.53
N PHE A 66 -4.61 -3.73 -40.51
CA PHE A 66 -4.50 -4.60 -39.34
C PHE A 66 -4.10 -3.79 -38.09
N GLU A 67 -4.34 -4.40 -36.91
CA GLU A 67 -4.11 -3.80 -35.59
C GLU A 67 -4.76 -2.40 -35.44
N PRO A 68 -6.08 -2.25 -35.68
CA PRO A 68 -6.75 -1.01 -35.38
C PRO A 68 -6.74 -0.78 -33.87
N HIS A 69 -6.36 0.42 -33.44
CA HIS A 69 -6.22 0.77 -32.02
C HIS A 69 -6.42 2.26 -31.78
N TRP A 70 -6.90 2.60 -30.59
CA TRP A 70 -6.97 3.99 -30.16
C TRP A 70 -5.58 4.57 -29.87
N SER A 71 -5.28 5.72 -30.48
CA SER A 71 -4.06 6.47 -30.17
C SER A 71 -4.38 7.70 -29.32
N LYS A 72 -4.21 7.58 -28.00
CA LYS A 72 -4.37 8.67 -27.01
C LYS A 72 -3.60 9.95 -27.39
N LYS A 73 -2.44 9.76 -28.04
CA LYS A 73 -1.56 10.84 -28.52
C LYS A 73 -2.19 11.67 -29.61
N THR A 74 -2.76 11.03 -30.63
CA THR A 74 -3.38 11.75 -31.73
C THR A 74 -4.88 11.98 -31.54
N GLY A 75 -5.51 11.31 -30.56
CA GLY A 75 -6.95 11.34 -30.35
C GLY A 75 -7.72 10.76 -31.53
N ARG A 76 -7.20 9.69 -32.15
CA ARG A 76 -7.75 9.04 -33.34
C ARG A 76 -7.50 7.54 -33.29
N VAL A 77 -8.37 6.77 -33.94
CA VAL A 77 -8.11 5.35 -34.23
C VAL A 77 -7.12 5.25 -35.38
N ARG A 78 -6.05 4.48 -35.15
CA ARG A 78 -4.99 4.24 -36.12
C ARG A 78 -4.92 2.76 -36.41
N ALA A 79 -4.48 2.43 -37.62
CA ALA A 79 -4.18 1.06 -38.01
C ALA A 79 -2.88 1.05 -38.81
N TYR A 80 -2.34 -0.14 -39.01
CA TYR A 80 -1.28 -0.35 -39.98
C TYR A 80 -1.86 -0.82 -41.31
N ALA A 81 -1.39 -0.25 -42.40
CA ALA A 81 -1.70 -0.67 -43.75
C ALA A 81 -0.48 -1.40 -44.34
N GLN A 82 -0.73 -2.59 -44.87
CA GLN A 82 0.16 -3.27 -45.81
C GLN A 82 -0.27 -2.92 -47.23
N ILE A 83 0.65 -2.33 -47.99
CA ILE A 83 0.44 -1.96 -49.39
C ILE A 83 1.10 -3.02 -50.26
N SER A 84 0.34 -3.61 -51.17
CA SER A 84 0.83 -4.61 -52.10
C SER A 84 0.45 -4.30 -53.55
N LEU A 85 1.30 -4.71 -54.48
CA LEU A 85 1.05 -4.65 -55.91
C LEU A 85 1.27 -6.05 -56.49
N PHE A 86 0.22 -6.63 -57.10
CA PHE A 86 0.27 -7.95 -57.73
C PHE A 86 0.90 -9.07 -56.87
N GLY A 87 0.66 -9.04 -55.55
CA GLY A 87 1.16 -10.01 -54.58
C GLY A 87 2.53 -9.69 -53.98
N LEU A 88 3.20 -8.63 -54.44
CA LEU A 88 4.43 -8.12 -53.84
C LEU A 88 4.09 -7.08 -52.77
N ILE A 89 4.63 -7.23 -51.57
CA ILE A 89 4.48 -6.26 -50.49
C ILE A 89 5.42 -5.10 -50.76
N VAL A 90 4.87 -3.96 -51.16
CA VAL A 90 5.62 -2.71 -51.43
C VAL A 90 5.93 -2.02 -50.12
N MET A 91 4.97 -1.97 -49.20
CA MET A 91 5.15 -1.44 -47.85
C MET A 91 4.47 -2.38 -46.86
N SER A 92 5.24 -2.92 -45.93
CA SER A 92 4.73 -3.90 -44.95
C SER A 92 3.92 -3.25 -43.83
N LYS A 93 4.32 -2.04 -43.40
CA LYS A 93 3.75 -1.38 -42.23
C LYS A 93 3.73 0.14 -42.40
N GLN A 94 2.58 0.66 -42.83
CA GLN A 94 2.33 2.10 -42.88
C GLN A 94 1.26 2.49 -41.87
N LEU A 95 1.58 3.38 -40.93
CA LEU A 95 0.60 3.85 -39.95
C LEU A 95 -0.37 4.86 -40.60
N CYS A 96 -1.67 4.57 -40.61
CA CYS A 96 -2.71 5.41 -41.24
C CYS A 96 -3.83 5.81 -40.27
N ASN A 97 -4.69 6.76 -40.71
CA ASN A 97 -5.92 7.10 -39.99
C ASN A 97 -6.99 6.06 -40.33
N TYR A 98 -7.43 5.28 -39.36
CA TYR A 98 -8.36 4.18 -39.62
C TYR A 98 -9.80 4.66 -39.78
N GLU A 99 -10.13 5.83 -39.23
CA GLU A 99 -11.43 6.49 -39.38
C GLU A 99 -11.83 6.71 -40.86
N GLN A 100 -10.86 6.93 -41.75
CA GLN A 100 -11.09 7.09 -43.19
C GLN A 100 -11.27 5.77 -43.95
N VAL A 101 -10.91 4.65 -43.30
CA VAL A 101 -10.92 3.31 -43.88
C VAL A 101 -12.19 2.57 -43.44
N ASN A 102 -12.41 2.51 -42.13
CA ASN A 102 -13.59 1.91 -41.52
C ASN A 102 -14.04 2.77 -40.35
N LEU A 103 -15.06 3.60 -40.59
CA LEU A 103 -15.60 4.53 -39.61
C LEU A 103 -16.35 3.81 -38.50
N GLU A 104 -17.08 2.75 -38.82
CA GLU A 104 -17.89 1.99 -37.87
C GLU A 104 -17.01 1.32 -36.81
N GLU A 105 -16.01 0.55 -37.23
CA GLU A 105 -15.06 -0.09 -36.32
C GLU A 105 -14.19 0.93 -35.59
N SER A 106 -13.80 2.03 -36.25
CA SER A 106 -13.09 3.12 -35.58
C SER A 106 -13.92 3.75 -34.48
N ARG A 107 -15.23 3.87 -34.68
CA ARG A 107 -16.12 4.43 -33.67
C ARG A 107 -16.25 3.48 -32.50
N GLU A 108 -16.40 2.17 -32.74
CA GLU A 108 -16.43 1.17 -31.67
C GLU A 108 -15.17 1.25 -30.79
N ILE A 109 -13.99 1.23 -31.42
CA ILE A 109 -12.69 1.34 -30.73
C ILE A 109 -12.58 2.67 -29.98
N PHE A 110 -13.04 3.78 -30.58
CA PHE A 110 -13.02 5.07 -29.91
C PHE A 110 -13.87 5.07 -28.63
N ILE A 111 -15.07 4.50 -28.64
CA ILE A 111 -15.93 4.48 -27.46
C ILE A 111 -15.35 3.55 -26.40
N ARG A 112 -14.99 2.32 -26.75
CA ARG A 112 -14.44 1.34 -25.78
C ARG A 112 -13.12 1.85 -25.18
N ASP A 113 -12.11 2.08 -26.00
CA ASP A 113 -10.80 2.47 -25.49
C ASP A 113 -10.82 3.92 -25.00
N GLY A 114 -11.36 4.84 -25.80
CA GLY A 114 -11.33 6.26 -25.48
C GLY A 114 -12.20 6.63 -24.28
N LEU A 115 -13.44 6.15 -24.21
CA LEU A 115 -14.42 6.59 -23.22
C LEU A 115 -14.65 5.59 -22.09
N VAL A 116 -14.87 4.31 -22.39
CA VAL A 116 -15.17 3.29 -21.37
C VAL A 116 -13.94 2.99 -20.53
N THR A 117 -12.79 2.68 -21.15
CA THR A 117 -11.53 2.44 -20.41
C THR A 117 -10.83 3.74 -19.97
N GLY A 118 -11.34 4.90 -20.39
CA GLY A 118 -10.86 6.21 -19.94
C GLY A 118 -9.59 6.71 -20.63
N GLU A 119 -9.21 6.13 -21.76
CA GLU A 119 -7.97 6.45 -22.46
C GLU A 119 -8.06 7.66 -23.41
N PHE A 120 -9.04 8.52 -23.18
CA PHE A 120 -9.33 9.72 -23.96
C PHE A 120 -8.14 10.69 -24.05
N ASN A 121 -7.46 10.93 -22.92
CA ASN A 121 -6.35 11.86 -22.81
C ASN A 121 -5.10 11.20 -22.22
N HIS A 122 -3.94 11.80 -22.51
CA HIS A 122 -2.66 11.35 -21.94
C HIS A 122 -2.59 11.48 -20.42
N ASN A 123 -3.35 12.42 -19.84
CA ASN A 123 -3.39 12.68 -18.42
C ASN A 123 -4.86 12.72 -17.99
N GLN A 124 -5.23 11.87 -17.04
CA GLN A 124 -6.58 11.82 -16.49
C GLN A 124 -7.04 13.17 -15.93
N LYS A 125 -6.12 13.99 -15.39
CA LYS A 125 -6.45 15.35 -14.92
C LYS A 125 -6.95 16.30 -16.01
N SER A 126 -6.72 15.95 -17.28
CA SER A 126 -7.19 16.71 -18.44
C SER A 126 -8.49 16.13 -19.01
N ASN A 127 -9.05 15.09 -18.40
CA ASN A 127 -10.33 14.53 -18.82
C ASN A 127 -11.44 15.57 -18.67
N PRO A 128 -12.44 15.56 -19.58
CA PRO A 128 -13.63 16.36 -19.40
C PRO A 128 -14.39 15.94 -18.14
N PRO A 129 -15.15 16.85 -17.50
CA PRO A 129 -15.82 16.57 -16.23
C PRO A 129 -16.69 15.32 -16.23
N PHE A 130 -17.45 15.05 -17.30
CA PHE A 130 -18.29 13.85 -17.41
C PHE A 130 -17.45 12.57 -17.35
N LEU A 131 -16.30 12.54 -18.02
CA LEU A 131 -15.48 11.34 -18.11
C LEU A 131 -14.82 11.04 -16.78
N GLN A 132 -14.32 12.08 -16.09
CA GLN A 132 -13.78 11.89 -14.74
C GLN A 132 -14.86 11.37 -13.79
N HIS A 133 -16.04 11.98 -13.79
CA HIS A 133 -17.18 11.51 -12.99
C HIS A 133 -17.56 10.05 -13.29
N ASN A 134 -17.59 9.66 -14.55
CA ASN A 134 -17.96 8.31 -14.97
C ASN A 134 -16.92 7.27 -14.53
N LEU A 135 -15.63 7.59 -14.70
CA LEU A 135 -14.54 6.72 -14.23
C LEU A 135 -14.52 6.61 -12.70
N ASP A 136 -14.77 7.72 -11.98
CA ASP A 136 -14.87 7.72 -10.53
C ASP A 136 -16.06 6.85 -10.07
N LYS A 137 -17.22 6.94 -10.73
CA LYS A 137 -18.38 6.11 -10.43
C LYS A 137 -18.11 4.61 -10.66
N ILE A 138 -17.46 4.24 -11.77
CA ILE A 138 -17.02 2.85 -11.99
C ILE A 138 -16.09 2.42 -10.86
N SER A 139 -15.07 3.21 -10.55
CA SER A 139 -14.10 2.90 -9.49
C SER A 139 -14.75 2.78 -8.10
N ASP A 140 -15.78 3.57 -7.81
CA ASP A 140 -16.53 3.51 -6.56
C ASP A 140 -17.32 2.20 -6.45
N VAL A 141 -17.96 1.77 -7.55
CA VAL A 141 -18.66 0.48 -7.61
C VAL A 141 -17.69 -0.69 -7.50
N GLU A 142 -16.57 -0.65 -8.21
CA GLU A 142 -15.50 -1.65 -8.08
C GLU A 142 -15.01 -1.72 -6.62
N LEU A 143 -14.81 -0.59 -5.95
CA LEU A 143 -14.41 -0.58 -4.55
C LEU A 143 -15.48 -1.19 -3.63
N ILE A 144 -16.77 -0.99 -3.91
CA ILE A 144 -17.87 -1.65 -3.20
C ILE A 144 -17.80 -3.16 -3.42
N GLU A 145 -17.56 -3.61 -4.65
CA GLU A 145 -17.32 -5.02 -4.98
C GLU A 145 -16.14 -5.63 -4.21
N GLU A 146 -15.01 -4.92 -4.11
CA GLU A 146 -13.84 -5.33 -3.32
C GLU A 146 -14.22 -5.54 -1.84
N LYS A 147 -15.00 -4.61 -1.27
CA LYS A 147 -15.44 -4.63 0.15
C LYS A 147 -16.43 -5.76 0.42
N LEU A 148 -17.41 -5.93 -0.46
CA LEU A 148 -18.47 -6.94 -0.33
C LEU A 148 -18.04 -8.32 -0.81
N ARG A 149 -16.87 -8.41 -1.46
CA ARG A 149 -16.31 -9.65 -2.00
C ARG A 149 -17.24 -10.33 -3.00
N ARG A 150 -17.78 -9.56 -3.95
CA ARG A 150 -18.62 -10.02 -5.08
C ARG A 150 -18.29 -9.23 -6.35
N ARG A 151 -18.63 -9.75 -7.55
CA ARG A 151 -18.23 -9.20 -8.87
C ARG A 151 -19.40 -9.03 -9.84
N ASP A 152 -20.58 -8.84 -9.30
CA ASP A 152 -21.85 -8.84 -10.01
C ASP A 152 -22.64 -7.53 -9.76
N LEU A 153 -22.00 -6.52 -9.19
CA LEU A 153 -22.61 -5.22 -8.92
C LEU A 153 -22.36 -4.24 -10.08
N LEU A 154 -21.16 -4.25 -10.66
CA LEU A 154 -20.82 -3.46 -11.84
C LEU A 154 -21.45 -4.10 -13.10
N VAL A 155 -22.06 -3.27 -13.96
CA VAL A 155 -22.50 -3.72 -15.28
C VAL A 155 -21.31 -4.13 -16.15
N ASP A 156 -21.54 -4.95 -17.17
CA ASP A 156 -20.47 -5.32 -18.10
C ASP A 156 -20.01 -4.13 -18.96
N GLU A 157 -18.83 -4.27 -19.57
CA GLU A 157 -18.26 -3.25 -20.45
C GLU A 157 -19.18 -2.94 -21.65
N GLU A 158 -19.98 -3.93 -22.08
CA GLU A 158 -20.92 -3.76 -23.17
C GLU A 158 -22.05 -2.79 -22.80
N ALA A 159 -22.63 -2.87 -21.61
CA ALA A 159 -23.62 -1.92 -21.16
C ALA A 159 -23.07 -0.48 -21.10
N LEU A 160 -21.85 -0.29 -20.61
CA LEU A 160 -21.16 1.00 -20.59
C LEU A 160 -20.91 1.54 -22.00
N TYR A 161 -20.53 0.65 -22.93
CA TYR A 161 -20.41 0.98 -24.35
C TYR A 161 -21.74 1.44 -24.94
N GLN A 162 -22.83 0.69 -24.72
CA GLN A 162 -24.17 0.99 -25.23
C GLN A 162 -24.71 2.35 -24.72
N PHE A 163 -24.37 2.74 -23.49
CA PHE A 163 -24.70 4.07 -22.96
C PHE A 163 -24.15 5.19 -23.84
N TYR A 164 -22.88 5.08 -24.26
CA TYR A 164 -22.25 6.07 -25.12
C TYR A 164 -22.70 5.91 -26.57
N ASP A 165 -22.84 4.68 -27.04
CA ASP A 165 -23.23 4.36 -28.41
C ASP A 165 -24.59 4.98 -28.78
N SER A 166 -25.56 4.87 -27.87
CA SER A 166 -26.91 5.43 -28.04
C SER A 166 -26.96 6.96 -28.10
N LYS A 167 -25.91 7.66 -27.65
CA LYS A 167 -25.86 9.13 -27.58
C LYS A 167 -24.95 9.74 -28.64
N ILE A 168 -23.82 9.10 -28.92
CA ILE A 168 -22.79 9.63 -29.81
C ILE A 168 -23.19 9.36 -31.28
N PRO A 169 -23.28 10.39 -32.14
CA PRO A 169 -23.56 10.20 -33.56
C PRO A 169 -22.63 9.19 -34.25
N SER A 170 -23.16 8.46 -35.23
CA SER A 170 -22.43 7.41 -35.96
C SER A 170 -21.20 7.88 -36.73
N HIS A 171 -21.07 9.20 -36.97
CA HIS A 171 -19.97 9.79 -37.74
C HIS A 171 -18.78 10.26 -36.88
N ILE A 172 -18.80 10.01 -35.56
CA ILE A 172 -17.78 10.49 -34.63
C ILE A 172 -16.90 9.33 -34.19
N ALA A 173 -15.63 9.31 -34.59
CA ALA A 173 -14.64 8.31 -34.18
C ALA A 173 -13.28 8.91 -33.76
N SER A 174 -13.25 10.21 -33.49
CA SER A 174 -12.04 10.92 -33.08
C SER A 174 -12.32 11.90 -31.95
N ARG A 175 -11.30 12.15 -31.11
CA ARG A 175 -11.39 13.07 -29.96
C ARG A 175 -11.86 14.45 -30.41
N LYS A 176 -11.30 14.96 -31.51
CA LYS A 176 -11.66 16.29 -32.00
C LYS A 176 -13.13 16.37 -32.42
N ALA A 177 -13.60 15.43 -33.24
CA ALA A 177 -15.00 15.41 -33.67
C ALA A 177 -15.94 15.25 -32.47
N PHE A 178 -15.56 14.42 -31.50
CA PHE A 178 -16.30 14.23 -30.26
C PHE A 178 -16.35 15.48 -29.39
N GLU A 179 -15.23 16.20 -29.21
CA GLU A 179 -15.21 17.45 -28.44
C GLU A 179 -16.03 18.55 -29.09
N ASP A 180 -15.94 18.68 -30.41
CA ASP A 180 -16.74 19.65 -31.18
C ASP A 180 -18.25 19.35 -30.99
N TRP A 181 -18.69 18.09 -31.15
CA TRP A 181 -20.08 17.66 -30.89
C TRP A 181 -20.50 17.82 -29.42
N ARG A 182 -19.64 17.40 -28.48
CA ARG A 182 -19.92 17.47 -27.04
C ARG A 182 -20.20 18.91 -26.63
N SER A 183 -19.39 19.85 -27.12
CA SER A 183 -19.53 21.27 -26.79
C SER A 183 -20.87 21.86 -27.25
N GLU A 184 -21.51 21.30 -28.27
CA GLU A 184 -22.83 21.70 -28.72
C GLU A 184 -23.95 21.06 -27.90
N VAL A 185 -23.88 19.74 -27.63
CA VAL A 185 -24.93 19.04 -26.87
C VAL A 185 -24.97 19.48 -25.41
N GLU A 186 -23.82 19.77 -24.79
CA GLU A 186 -23.72 20.24 -23.40
C GLU A 186 -24.34 21.64 -23.20
N LYS A 187 -24.62 22.41 -24.27
CA LYS A 187 -25.37 23.67 -24.17
C LYS A 187 -26.84 23.42 -23.86
N THR A 188 -27.40 22.31 -24.35
CA THR A 188 -28.80 21.93 -24.17
C THR A 188 -28.97 21.02 -22.96
N ASP A 189 -28.11 20.00 -22.81
CA ASP A 189 -28.12 19.08 -21.69
C ASP A 189 -26.69 18.80 -21.22
N LYS A 190 -26.32 19.42 -20.09
CA LYS A 190 -25.00 19.29 -19.47
C LYS A 190 -24.72 17.89 -18.94
N ASN A 191 -25.76 17.13 -18.61
CA ASN A 191 -25.62 15.84 -17.94
C ASN A 191 -25.74 14.66 -18.92
N THR A 192 -25.88 14.93 -20.22
CA THR A 192 -26.16 13.91 -21.23
C THR A 192 -25.14 12.76 -21.25
N LEU A 193 -23.88 13.03 -20.91
CA LEU A 193 -22.81 12.03 -20.87
C LEU A 193 -22.46 11.53 -19.46
N PHE A 194 -23.17 11.97 -18.42
CA PHE A 194 -22.89 11.56 -17.04
C PHE A 194 -23.64 10.27 -16.72
N PHE A 195 -22.93 9.28 -16.17
CA PHE A 195 -23.54 8.05 -15.69
C PHE A 195 -24.42 8.29 -14.47
N THR A 196 -25.65 7.80 -14.53
CA THR A 196 -26.49 7.61 -13.35
C THR A 196 -26.06 6.35 -12.59
N ASP A 197 -26.67 6.08 -11.45
CA ASP A 197 -26.42 4.83 -10.71
C ASP A 197 -26.90 3.62 -11.51
N GLU A 198 -28.02 3.75 -12.21
CA GLU A 198 -28.63 2.69 -13.04
C GLU A 198 -27.78 2.33 -14.26
N ASP A 199 -26.95 3.27 -14.75
CA ASP A 199 -26.06 3.02 -15.89
C ASP A 199 -24.83 2.18 -15.52
N VAL A 200 -24.48 2.10 -14.23
CA VAL A 200 -23.24 1.46 -13.74
C VAL A 200 -23.54 0.25 -12.85
N LEU A 201 -24.71 0.23 -12.21
CA LEU A 201 -25.10 -0.82 -11.28
C LEU A 201 -26.11 -1.79 -11.89
N THR A 202 -25.87 -3.09 -11.71
CA THR A 202 -26.87 -4.14 -12.00
C THR A 202 -28.03 -4.14 -11.00
N GLN A 203 -27.76 -3.68 -9.77
CA GLN A 203 -28.70 -3.61 -8.64
C GLN A 203 -28.28 -2.50 -7.67
N SER A 204 -29.19 -2.02 -6.82
CA SER A 204 -28.88 -0.99 -5.83
C SER A 204 -27.67 -1.37 -4.95
N ALA A 205 -26.69 -0.48 -4.87
CA ALA A 205 -25.51 -0.69 -4.02
C ALA A 205 -25.87 -0.55 -2.52
N PRO A 206 -25.43 -1.48 -1.67
CA PRO A 206 -25.65 -1.35 -0.23
C PRO A 206 -24.71 -0.29 0.37
N THR A 207 -25.07 0.25 1.53
CA THR A 207 -24.22 1.20 2.24
C THR A 207 -22.96 0.51 2.78
N THR A 208 -21.78 1.09 2.52
CA THR A 208 -20.49 0.55 3.00
C THR A 208 -19.98 1.23 4.27
N GLY A 209 -20.87 1.69 5.16
CA GLY A 209 -20.48 2.42 6.39
C GLY A 209 -19.58 1.62 7.33
N GLU A 210 -19.68 0.29 7.26
CA GLU A 210 -18.89 -0.68 8.03
C GLU A 210 -17.50 -0.96 7.42
N PHE A 211 -17.18 -0.32 6.29
CA PHE A 211 -15.90 -0.45 5.57
C PHE A 211 -15.17 0.89 5.50
N PRO A 212 -14.47 1.28 6.57
CA PRO A 212 -13.80 2.58 6.63
C PRO A 212 -12.65 2.66 5.63
N GLU A 213 -12.30 3.87 5.20
CA GLU A 213 -11.10 4.14 4.38
C GLU A 213 -9.80 4.14 5.21
N SER A 214 -9.92 4.33 6.51
CA SER A 214 -8.77 4.33 7.42
C SER A 214 -9.11 3.65 8.73
N TRP A 215 -8.12 2.94 9.28
CA TRP A 215 -8.23 2.28 10.56
C TRP A 215 -7.49 3.10 11.62
N ARG A 216 -8.19 3.45 12.69
CA ARG A 216 -7.57 3.97 13.90
C ARG A 216 -7.11 2.82 14.79
N LEU A 217 -5.80 2.65 14.91
CA LEU A 217 -5.14 1.70 15.81
C LEU A 217 -4.37 2.50 16.86
N GLY A 218 -4.89 2.57 18.07
CA GLY A 218 -4.44 3.47 19.12
C GLY A 218 -4.39 4.93 18.66
N ASN A 219 -3.17 5.46 18.52
CA ASN A 219 -2.93 6.84 18.08
C ASN A 219 -2.66 6.96 16.58
N LEU A 220 -2.54 5.84 15.86
CA LEU A 220 -2.26 5.81 14.43
C LEU A 220 -3.57 5.83 13.66
N LYS A 221 -3.63 6.63 12.59
CA LYS A 221 -4.69 6.57 11.57
C LYS A 221 -4.06 6.06 10.28
N LEU A 222 -4.35 4.82 9.92
CA LEU A 222 -3.69 4.11 8.82
C LEU A 222 -4.65 3.93 7.65
N PRO A 223 -4.26 4.25 6.41
CA PRO A 223 -5.10 4.06 5.24
C PRO A 223 -5.29 2.56 4.95
N LEU A 224 -6.49 2.21 4.50
CA LEU A 224 -6.89 0.85 4.12
C LEU A 224 -6.98 0.73 2.60
N LYS A 225 -6.56 -0.42 2.08
CA LYS A 225 -6.85 -0.84 0.70
C LYS A 225 -7.58 -2.17 0.75
N TYR A 226 -8.72 -2.24 0.08
CA TYR A 226 -9.52 -3.46 -0.07
C TYR A 226 -9.18 -4.15 -1.38
N THR A 227 -9.15 -5.48 -1.36
CA THR A 227 -8.91 -6.33 -2.53
C THR A 227 -9.64 -7.65 -2.33
N PHE A 228 -10.36 -8.08 -3.35
CA PHE A 228 -11.10 -9.31 -3.46
C PHE A 228 -10.50 -10.11 -4.61
N ASP A 229 -9.51 -10.90 -4.24
CA ASP A 229 -8.84 -11.82 -5.15
C ASP A 229 -8.45 -13.05 -4.32
N PRO A 230 -9.33 -14.06 -4.21
CA PRO A 230 -9.07 -15.25 -3.40
C PRO A 230 -7.78 -16.02 -3.77
N ALA A 231 -7.24 -15.80 -4.97
CA ALA A 231 -5.99 -16.43 -5.42
C ALA A 231 -4.74 -15.62 -5.04
N SER A 232 -4.89 -14.32 -4.75
CA SER A 232 -3.79 -13.44 -4.39
C SER A 232 -3.43 -13.49 -2.91
N ASP A 233 -2.15 -13.29 -2.61
CA ASP A 233 -1.68 -13.08 -1.24
C ASP A 233 -2.15 -11.74 -0.64
N ASP A 234 -2.65 -10.83 -1.47
CA ASP A 234 -3.14 -9.50 -1.08
C ASP A 234 -4.66 -9.47 -0.85
N ASP A 235 -5.34 -10.64 -0.88
CA ASP A 235 -6.76 -10.76 -0.59
C ASP A 235 -7.13 -10.20 0.80
N GLY A 236 -8.25 -9.48 0.84
CA GLY A 236 -8.81 -8.80 1.99
C GLY A 236 -8.37 -7.35 2.11
N VAL A 237 -7.93 -6.99 3.31
CA VAL A 237 -7.52 -5.62 3.63
C VAL A 237 -6.02 -5.52 3.84
N SER A 238 -5.41 -4.55 3.17
CA SER A 238 -4.03 -4.13 3.38
C SER A 238 -3.97 -2.84 4.18
N ILE A 239 -3.15 -2.80 5.24
CA ILE A 239 -2.81 -1.60 5.99
C ILE A 239 -1.37 -1.17 5.68
N ARG A 240 -1.19 0.06 5.21
CA ARG A 240 0.15 0.62 4.99
C ARG A 240 0.68 1.24 6.28
N VAL A 241 1.82 0.75 6.73
CA VAL A 241 2.41 1.09 8.02
C VAL A 241 3.84 1.58 7.80
N PRO A 242 4.16 2.85 8.09
CA PRO A 242 5.54 3.32 8.05
C PRO A 242 6.41 2.46 8.99
N LEU A 243 7.64 2.13 8.61
CA LEU A 243 8.56 1.31 9.42
C LEU A 243 8.66 1.81 10.88
N ARG A 244 8.68 3.13 11.07
CA ARG A 244 8.75 3.78 12.39
C ARG A 244 7.47 3.63 13.22
N ALA A 245 6.32 3.39 12.58
CA ALA A 245 5.05 3.16 13.27
C ALA A 245 4.86 1.71 13.69
N LEU A 246 5.63 0.77 13.13
CA LEU A 246 5.46 -0.67 13.33
C LEU A 246 5.48 -1.11 14.81
N PRO A 247 6.36 -0.58 15.69
CA PRO A 247 6.34 -0.94 17.12
C PRO A 247 5.09 -0.45 17.87
N GLN A 248 4.38 0.54 17.32
CA GLN A 248 3.21 1.16 17.96
C GLN A 248 1.91 0.43 17.62
N LEU A 249 1.96 -0.57 16.74
CA LEU A 249 0.80 -1.41 16.43
C LEU A 249 0.49 -2.37 17.56
N ASN A 250 -0.80 -2.58 17.81
CA ASN A 250 -1.30 -3.51 18.79
C ASN A 250 -2.00 -4.70 18.09
N ALA A 251 -1.46 -5.91 18.29
CA ALA A 251 -2.04 -7.14 17.74
C ALA A 251 -3.49 -7.39 18.21
N ILE A 252 -3.82 -6.99 19.44
CA ILE A 252 -5.15 -7.14 20.03
C ILE A 252 -6.17 -6.28 19.28
N GLU A 253 -5.80 -5.04 18.93
CA GLU A 253 -6.67 -4.15 18.15
C GLU A 253 -6.79 -4.59 16.69
N LEU A 254 -5.68 -5.05 16.09
CA LEU A 254 -5.69 -5.59 14.73
C LEU A 254 -6.61 -6.81 14.56
N LEU A 255 -6.68 -7.66 15.58
CA LEU A 255 -7.53 -8.84 15.54
C LEU A 255 -9.02 -8.50 15.51
N TRP A 256 -9.45 -7.26 15.76
CA TRP A 256 -10.86 -6.86 15.60
C TRP A 256 -11.33 -6.79 14.15
N GLY A 257 -10.40 -6.78 13.19
CA GLY A 257 -10.71 -6.75 11.77
C GLY A 257 -11.52 -5.53 11.34
N ILE A 258 -11.97 -5.59 10.09
CA ILE A 258 -12.91 -4.62 9.53
C ILE A 258 -14.32 -4.91 10.03
N GLU A 259 -15.07 -3.85 10.31
CA GLU A 259 -16.41 -3.95 10.89
C GLU A 259 -17.38 -4.77 10.04
N GLY A 260 -17.40 -4.52 8.72
CA GLY A 260 -18.26 -5.25 7.79
C GLY A 260 -17.86 -6.71 7.55
N TRP A 261 -16.76 -7.20 8.12
CA TRP A 261 -16.37 -8.62 8.08
C TRP A 261 -16.28 -9.26 9.48
N ARG A 262 -16.69 -8.53 10.52
CA ARG A 262 -16.42 -8.93 11.90
C ARG A 262 -17.28 -10.12 12.34
N TYR A 263 -18.49 -10.24 11.80
CA TYR A 263 -19.33 -11.40 12.05
C TYR A 263 -18.68 -12.68 11.50
N GLU A 264 -18.20 -12.65 10.25
CA GLU A 264 -17.48 -13.75 9.61
C GLU A 264 -16.21 -14.11 10.38
N LEU A 265 -15.46 -13.10 10.85
CA LEU A 265 -14.31 -13.28 11.72
C LEU A 265 -14.66 -14.06 12.99
N VAL A 266 -15.69 -13.64 13.73
CA VAL A 266 -16.14 -14.32 14.95
C VAL A 266 -16.60 -15.74 14.64
N LEU A 267 -17.41 -15.92 13.60
CA LEU A 267 -17.90 -17.22 13.17
C LEU A 267 -16.75 -18.19 12.87
N GLN A 268 -15.73 -17.73 12.14
CA GLN A 268 -14.58 -18.57 11.81
C GLN A 268 -13.69 -18.85 13.02
N LEU A 269 -13.45 -17.86 13.88
CA LEU A 269 -12.71 -18.06 15.14
C LEU A 269 -13.38 -19.15 16.00
N LEU A 270 -14.71 -19.13 16.15
CA LEU A 270 -15.44 -20.18 16.87
C LEU A 270 -15.26 -21.57 16.22
N LYS A 271 -15.17 -21.66 14.88
CA LYS A 271 -14.88 -22.93 14.19
C LYS A 271 -13.47 -23.47 14.47
N THR A 272 -12.51 -22.59 14.79
CA THR A 272 -11.13 -22.98 15.10
C THR A 272 -10.94 -23.58 16.50
N LEU A 273 -11.95 -23.47 17.37
CA LEU A 273 -11.89 -24.02 18.72
C LEU A 273 -11.66 -25.55 18.72
N PRO A 274 -11.04 -26.09 19.78
CA PRO A 274 -10.90 -27.53 19.98
C PRO A 274 -12.23 -28.26 19.84
N LYS A 275 -12.18 -29.50 19.32
CA LYS A 275 -13.37 -30.31 18.99
C LYS A 275 -14.35 -30.42 20.15
N ASP A 276 -13.85 -30.59 21.37
CA ASP A 276 -14.68 -30.80 22.57
C ASP A 276 -15.42 -29.53 23.01
N ILE A 277 -14.83 -28.36 22.80
CA ILE A 277 -15.49 -27.06 23.01
C ILE A 277 -16.48 -26.82 21.87
N ARG A 278 -16.06 -27.05 20.63
CA ARG A 278 -16.89 -26.77 19.43
C ARG A 278 -18.21 -27.56 19.43
N ARG A 279 -18.21 -28.79 19.95
CA ARG A 279 -19.44 -29.61 20.08
C ARG A 279 -20.49 -29.00 21.00
N GLN A 280 -20.09 -28.18 21.97
CA GLN A 280 -20.99 -27.55 22.95
C GLN A 280 -21.65 -26.27 22.40
N ILE A 281 -21.16 -25.73 21.27
CA ILE A 281 -21.63 -24.48 20.64
C ILE A 281 -22.32 -24.73 19.29
N VAL A 282 -22.75 -25.95 19.00
CA VAL A 282 -23.50 -26.27 17.79
C VAL A 282 -24.98 -25.94 18.02
N PRO A 283 -25.67 -25.25 17.09
CA PRO A 283 -25.17 -24.73 15.81
C PRO A 283 -24.25 -23.51 15.96
N ILE A 284 -23.07 -23.57 15.32
CA ILE A 284 -22.06 -22.51 15.43
C ILE A 284 -22.58 -21.17 14.88
N PRO A 285 -23.31 -21.10 13.75
CA PRO A 285 -23.86 -19.84 13.26
C PRO A 285 -24.79 -19.16 14.27
N ASP A 286 -25.66 -19.92 14.92
CA ASP A 286 -26.60 -19.39 15.91
C ASP A 286 -25.83 -18.85 17.12
N THR A 287 -24.87 -19.61 17.62
CA THR A 287 -24.01 -19.18 18.73
C THR A 287 -23.19 -17.94 18.37
N ALA A 288 -22.64 -17.88 17.14
CA ALA A 288 -21.88 -16.74 16.65
C ALA A 288 -22.72 -15.48 16.61
N LYS A 289 -23.97 -15.56 16.14
CA LYS A 289 -24.91 -14.43 16.09
C LYS A 289 -25.16 -13.85 17.48
N VAL A 290 -25.54 -14.70 18.45
CA VAL A 290 -25.82 -14.22 19.82
C VAL A 290 -24.55 -13.70 20.51
N ILE A 291 -23.37 -14.29 20.27
CA ILE A 291 -22.12 -13.77 20.83
C ILE A 291 -21.75 -12.42 20.18
N PHE A 292 -21.92 -12.28 18.87
CA PHE A 292 -21.56 -11.08 18.12
C PHE A 292 -22.33 -9.85 18.62
N ASP A 293 -23.62 -10.00 18.90
CA ASP A 293 -24.48 -8.92 19.41
C ASP A 293 -24.06 -8.42 20.81
N GLU A 294 -23.28 -9.19 21.56
CA GLU A 294 -22.76 -8.83 22.89
C GLU A 294 -21.36 -8.19 22.84
N LEU A 295 -20.70 -8.15 21.68
CA LEU A 295 -19.32 -7.66 21.57
C LEU A 295 -19.26 -6.14 21.66
N GLU A 296 -18.39 -5.65 22.52
CA GLU A 296 -18.22 -4.22 22.75
C GLU A 296 -16.83 -3.77 22.29
N ARG A 297 -16.79 -2.93 21.25
CA ARG A 297 -15.52 -2.40 20.69
C ARG A 297 -14.70 -1.57 21.67
N LYS A 298 -15.33 -1.03 22.74
CA LYS A 298 -14.76 0.03 23.59
C LYS A 298 -13.98 -0.45 24.83
N HIS A 299 -13.64 -1.73 24.94
CA HIS A 299 -12.95 -2.25 26.12
C HIS A 299 -11.55 -2.81 25.82
N GLU A 300 -10.60 -2.45 26.69
CA GLU A 300 -9.18 -2.85 26.69
C GLU A 300 -8.96 -4.37 26.67
N GLN A 301 -10.01 -5.17 26.91
CA GLN A 301 -9.94 -6.62 27.04
C GLN A 301 -9.62 -7.33 25.71
N GLY A 302 -9.97 -6.78 24.54
CA GLY A 302 -9.69 -7.41 23.24
C GLY A 302 -10.64 -8.54 22.82
N LEU A 303 -10.69 -8.86 21.52
CA LEU A 303 -11.71 -9.74 20.93
C LEU A 303 -11.73 -11.15 21.56
N LEU A 304 -10.60 -11.84 21.63
CA LEU A 304 -10.57 -13.23 22.12
C LEU A 304 -11.00 -13.35 23.59
N ASN A 305 -10.64 -12.38 24.42
CA ASN A 305 -11.07 -12.35 25.82
C ASN A 305 -12.58 -12.14 25.93
N GLN A 306 -13.15 -11.26 25.11
CA GLN A 306 -14.61 -11.08 25.06
C GLN A 306 -15.32 -12.36 24.59
N LEU A 307 -14.79 -13.05 23.57
CA LEU A 307 -15.32 -14.35 23.15
C LEU A 307 -15.26 -15.39 24.28
N CYS A 308 -14.16 -15.47 25.02
CA CYS A 308 -14.05 -16.37 26.18
C CYS A 308 -15.10 -16.06 27.24
N GLN A 309 -15.30 -14.77 27.58
CA GLN A 309 -16.30 -14.34 28.55
C GLN A 309 -17.73 -14.66 28.07
N ALA A 310 -18.04 -14.39 26.80
CA ALA A 310 -19.34 -14.67 26.21
C ALA A 310 -19.65 -16.18 26.23
N LEU A 311 -18.67 -17.03 25.95
CA LEU A 311 -18.80 -18.49 26.04
C LEU A 311 -18.97 -18.97 27.49
N ASN A 312 -18.23 -18.38 28.43
CA ASN A 312 -18.34 -18.71 29.85
C ASN A 312 -19.72 -18.38 30.43
N ARG A 313 -20.30 -17.21 30.08
CA ARG A 313 -21.68 -16.83 30.45
C ARG A 313 -22.73 -17.84 29.96
N ARG A 314 -22.40 -18.62 28.93
CA ARG A 314 -23.25 -19.68 28.34
C ARG A 314 -22.95 -21.07 28.91
N GLY A 315 -22.15 -21.17 29.98
CA GLY A 315 -21.83 -22.42 30.67
C GLY A 315 -20.63 -23.18 30.08
N ILE A 316 -19.90 -22.60 29.12
CA ILE A 316 -18.75 -23.25 28.49
C ILE A 316 -17.49 -22.81 29.24
N VAL A 317 -17.14 -23.59 30.25
CA VAL A 317 -16.05 -23.27 31.18
C VAL A 317 -14.69 -23.65 30.60
N GLY A 318 -13.64 -22.90 30.98
CA GLY A 318 -12.26 -23.24 30.64
C GLY A 318 -11.80 -22.81 29.25
N VAL A 319 -12.60 -22.02 28.52
CA VAL A 319 -12.15 -21.42 27.25
C VAL A 319 -11.10 -20.35 27.51
N GLN A 320 -9.96 -20.43 26.83
CA GLN A 320 -8.85 -19.48 26.91
C GLN A 320 -8.56 -18.90 25.52
N PRO A 321 -7.97 -17.69 25.43
CA PRO A 321 -7.61 -17.08 24.15
C PRO A 321 -6.72 -17.97 23.28
N SER A 322 -5.83 -18.76 23.89
CA SER A 322 -4.94 -19.70 23.21
C SER A 322 -5.66 -20.88 22.52
N HIS A 323 -6.95 -21.12 22.83
CA HIS A 323 -7.75 -22.13 22.14
C HIS A 323 -8.21 -21.68 20.75
N PHE A 324 -8.23 -20.37 20.48
CA PHE A 324 -8.54 -19.84 19.16
C PHE A 324 -7.30 -19.86 18.26
N GLN A 325 -7.50 -20.08 16.96
CA GLN A 325 -6.39 -20.13 15.99
C GLN A 325 -6.61 -19.10 14.87
N PRO A 326 -6.30 -17.80 15.12
CA PRO A 326 -6.50 -16.74 14.12
C PRO A 326 -5.78 -16.97 12.79
N THR A 327 -4.71 -17.76 12.76
CA THR A 327 -3.98 -18.09 11.52
C THR A 327 -4.71 -19.09 10.63
N LYS A 328 -5.74 -19.79 11.15
CA LYS A 328 -6.53 -20.80 10.42
C LYS A 328 -7.84 -20.27 9.82
N ILE A 329 -8.16 -19.00 10.04
CA ILE A 329 -9.31 -18.36 9.39
C ILE A 329 -8.93 -17.93 7.97
N ASP A 330 -9.90 -17.56 7.16
CA ASP A 330 -9.67 -17.09 5.80
C ASP A 330 -8.77 -15.85 5.77
N ARG A 331 -7.93 -15.76 4.72
CA ARG A 331 -6.90 -14.72 4.60
C ARG A 331 -7.48 -13.31 4.61
N TYR A 332 -8.67 -13.11 4.03
CA TYR A 332 -9.27 -11.79 3.95
C TYR A 332 -9.69 -11.22 5.31
N LEU A 333 -9.90 -12.08 6.30
CA LEU A 333 -10.20 -11.72 7.69
C LEU A 333 -8.94 -11.42 8.51
N GLN A 334 -7.76 -11.66 7.93
CA GLN A 334 -6.45 -11.41 8.52
C GLN A 334 -5.81 -10.20 7.83
N PRO A 335 -5.84 -9.00 8.43
CA PRO A 335 -5.28 -7.80 7.83
C PRO A 335 -3.82 -7.98 7.42
N GLN A 336 -3.49 -7.63 6.18
CA GLN A 336 -2.13 -7.65 5.69
C GLN A 336 -1.41 -6.35 6.06
N ILE A 337 -0.32 -6.47 6.80
CA ILE A 337 0.54 -5.34 7.18
C ILE A 337 1.57 -5.13 6.09
N CYS A 338 1.53 -3.96 5.45
CA CYS A 338 2.48 -3.53 4.43
C CYS A 338 3.41 -2.48 5.02
N VAL A 339 4.62 -2.91 5.40
CA VAL A 339 5.64 -2.03 5.99
C VAL A 339 6.30 -1.21 4.88
N VAL A 340 6.31 0.11 5.03
CA VAL A 340 6.83 1.04 4.01
C VAL A 340 7.94 1.94 4.53
N ASP A 341 8.80 2.39 3.63
CA ASP A 341 9.82 3.42 3.90
C ASP A 341 9.21 4.84 3.95
N ASP A 342 10.04 5.84 4.29
CA ASP A 342 9.62 7.25 4.34
C ASP A 342 9.18 7.80 2.97
N LYS A 343 9.48 7.10 1.86
CA LYS A 343 9.02 7.41 0.49
C LYS A 343 7.81 6.57 0.05
N ASN A 344 7.16 5.88 0.99
CA ASN A 344 6.00 5.01 0.76
C ASN A 344 6.26 3.80 -0.15
N ARG A 345 7.52 3.37 -0.27
CA ARG A 345 7.93 2.15 -0.99
C ARG A 345 7.83 0.95 -0.05
N LEU A 346 7.32 -0.17 -0.55
CA LEU A 346 7.15 -1.39 0.21
C LEU A 346 8.52 -1.98 0.61
N ILE A 347 8.69 -2.26 1.90
CA ILE A 347 9.86 -2.96 2.46
C ILE A 347 9.54 -4.45 2.60
N GLU A 348 8.44 -4.74 3.30
CA GLU A 348 7.99 -6.10 3.60
C GLU A 348 6.47 -6.10 3.79
N LYS A 349 5.82 -7.23 3.53
CA LYS A 349 4.41 -7.44 3.87
C LYS A 349 4.20 -8.76 4.60
N GLY A 350 3.26 -8.80 5.54
CA GLY A 350 2.94 -10.00 6.30
C GLY A 350 1.68 -9.84 7.15
N ARG A 351 1.12 -10.95 7.62
CA ARG A 351 -0.07 -10.97 8.49
C ARG A 351 0.26 -11.21 9.96
N ASP A 352 1.49 -11.62 10.26
CA ASP A 352 1.99 -11.80 11.61
C ASP A 352 2.76 -10.55 12.05
N LEU A 353 2.09 -9.72 12.85
CA LEU A 353 2.68 -8.50 13.40
C LEU A 353 3.93 -8.79 14.25
N ALA A 354 3.91 -9.84 15.07
CA ALA A 354 5.01 -10.15 15.97
C ALA A 354 6.27 -10.53 15.19
N THR A 355 6.11 -11.32 14.13
CA THR A 355 7.20 -11.64 13.20
C THR A 355 7.76 -10.38 12.53
N LEU A 356 6.90 -9.49 12.02
CA LEU A 356 7.34 -8.23 11.41
C LEU A 356 8.08 -7.32 12.39
N GLN A 357 7.53 -7.14 13.60
CA GLN A 357 8.18 -6.36 14.67
C GLN A 357 9.54 -6.95 15.05
N SER A 358 9.64 -8.28 15.18
CA SER A 358 10.91 -8.95 15.50
C SER A 358 11.96 -8.77 14.40
N ARG A 359 11.58 -8.90 13.12
CA ARG A 359 12.52 -8.72 11.99
C ARG A 359 13.04 -7.30 11.88
N HIS A 360 12.19 -6.32 12.18
CA HIS A 360 12.53 -4.90 12.08
C HIS A 360 12.98 -4.27 13.40
N ALA A 361 13.05 -5.04 14.50
CA ALA A 361 13.40 -4.55 15.83
C ALA A 361 14.73 -3.77 15.85
N ASN A 362 15.73 -4.20 15.10
CA ASN A 362 17.02 -3.51 15.03
C ASN A 362 16.90 -2.12 14.38
N ALA A 363 16.07 -1.99 13.36
CA ALA A 363 15.87 -0.72 12.66
C ALA A 363 14.99 0.25 13.47
N THR A 364 14.04 -0.26 14.27
CA THR A 364 13.10 0.55 15.04
C THR A 364 13.57 0.87 16.46
N SER A 365 14.44 0.05 17.04
CA SER A 365 15.01 0.24 18.39
C SER A 365 16.16 1.24 18.44
N GLN A 366 16.72 1.64 17.29
CA GLN A 366 17.78 2.63 17.27
C GLN A 366 17.23 4.04 17.52
N ALA A 367 18.05 4.86 18.18
CA ALA A 367 17.76 6.27 18.32
C ALA A 367 17.69 6.91 16.92
N VAL A 368 16.54 7.50 16.60
CA VAL A 368 16.29 8.17 15.32
C VAL A 368 16.97 9.53 15.29
N GLN A 369 17.11 10.17 16.46
CA GLN A 369 17.79 11.44 16.64
C GLN A 369 18.46 11.49 18.02
N THR A 370 19.64 12.07 18.08
CA THR A 370 20.36 12.37 19.32
C THR A 370 20.54 13.89 19.42
N SER A 371 20.13 14.48 20.55
CA SER A 371 20.39 15.90 20.81
C SER A 371 21.90 16.12 20.98
N LYS A 372 22.41 17.27 20.52
CA LYS A 372 23.83 17.63 20.68
C LYS A 372 24.20 18.01 22.13
N GLY A 373 23.22 18.20 23.01
CA GLY A 373 23.41 18.64 24.39
C GLY A 373 23.70 17.50 25.36
N ARG A 374 24.70 17.70 26.23
CA ARG A 374 25.01 16.83 27.38
C ARG A 374 24.46 17.47 28.65
N HIS A 375 23.86 16.65 29.50
CA HIS A 375 23.26 17.11 30.75
C HIS A 375 23.80 16.27 31.93
N GLU A 376 24.35 16.94 32.94
CA GLU A 376 24.77 16.30 34.22
C GLU A 376 23.66 16.35 35.29
N ALA A 377 22.55 17.02 34.97
CA ALA A 377 21.32 17.08 35.74
C ALA A 377 20.12 16.77 34.83
N PHE A 378 18.93 16.56 35.40
CA PHE A 378 17.73 16.33 34.59
C PHE A 378 17.42 17.60 33.77
N PRO A 379 17.17 17.51 32.45
CA PRO A 379 16.92 18.68 31.62
C PRO A 379 15.65 19.41 32.05
N GLU A 380 15.71 20.75 32.19
CA GLU A 380 14.55 21.59 32.56
C GLU A 380 13.39 21.45 31.57
N HIS A 381 13.69 21.32 30.27
CA HIS A 381 12.71 21.15 29.21
C HIS A 381 12.79 19.75 28.60
N PHE A 382 12.17 18.77 29.26
CA PHE A 382 12.07 17.40 28.75
C PHE A 382 10.62 17.06 28.37
N ARG A 383 10.41 16.68 27.10
CA ARG A 383 9.12 16.15 26.62
C ARG A 383 9.25 14.69 26.26
N PHE A 384 8.62 13.82 27.04
CA PHE A 384 8.72 12.38 26.83
C PHE A 384 8.12 11.93 25.50
N SER A 385 7.04 12.56 25.02
CA SER A 385 6.42 12.19 23.75
C SER A 385 6.15 13.39 22.87
N LYS A 386 6.31 13.23 21.56
CA LYS A 386 5.95 14.23 20.54
C LYS A 386 5.38 13.56 19.30
N ASN A 387 4.55 14.29 18.55
CA ASN A 387 4.04 13.81 17.27
C ASN A 387 5.03 14.11 16.14
N ARG A 388 5.13 13.21 15.16
CA ARG A 388 5.98 13.35 13.97
C ARG A 388 5.26 12.77 12.75
N HIS A 389 5.48 13.35 11.57
CA HIS A 389 5.01 12.75 10.32
C HIS A 389 6.07 11.80 9.73
N SER A 390 5.64 10.60 9.30
CA SER A 390 6.43 9.64 8.54
C SER A 390 5.53 8.97 7.50
N ALA A 391 5.93 9.01 6.22
CA ALA A 391 5.16 8.52 5.07
C ALA A 391 3.67 8.96 5.07
N GLY A 392 3.40 10.22 5.44
CA GLY A 392 2.04 10.78 5.50
C GLY A 392 1.22 10.43 6.76
N ILE A 393 1.75 9.60 7.66
CA ILE A 393 1.10 9.19 8.90
C ILE A 393 1.70 9.95 10.09
N VAL A 394 0.85 10.37 11.02
CA VAL A 394 1.28 10.94 12.31
C VAL A 394 1.61 9.79 13.26
N ILE A 395 2.86 9.73 13.70
CA ILE A 395 3.39 8.76 14.66
C ILE A 395 3.81 9.46 15.95
N LYS A 396 3.95 8.71 17.04
CA LYS A 396 4.61 9.21 18.26
C LYS A 396 6.10 8.92 18.23
N GLU A 397 6.91 9.88 18.64
CA GLU A 397 8.32 9.67 19.00
C GLU A 397 8.47 9.89 20.50
N PHE A 398 9.32 9.07 21.13
CA PHE A 398 9.54 9.05 22.56
C PHE A 398 10.97 9.50 22.88
N SER A 399 11.10 10.56 23.65
CA SER A 399 12.38 11.03 24.18
C SER A 399 12.81 10.15 25.34
N ALA A 400 14.08 9.79 25.37
CA ALA A 400 14.71 9.11 26.50
C ALA A 400 16.02 9.80 26.86
N LEU A 401 16.39 9.69 28.13
CA LEU A 401 17.71 10.11 28.60
C LEU A 401 18.64 8.93 28.44
N VAL A 402 19.76 9.11 27.76
CA VAL A 402 20.71 8.02 27.47
C VAL A 402 22.09 8.46 27.92
N THR A 403 22.73 7.62 28.73
CA THR A 403 24.09 7.82 29.22
C THR A 403 25.05 8.06 28.06
N ASP A 404 25.84 9.12 28.15
CA ASP A 404 26.83 9.46 27.13
C ASP A 404 28.00 8.45 27.16
N LYS A 405 28.46 8.04 25.97
CA LYS A 405 29.53 7.02 25.86
C LYS A 405 30.91 7.56 26.23
N GLU A 406 31.13 8.86 26.12
CA GLU A 406 32.41 9.51 26.41
C GLU A 406 32.44 10.07 27.84
N ASN A 407 31.28 10.44 28.38
CA ASN A 407 31.13 10.90 29.76
C ASN A 407 30.03 10.13 30.49
N GLU A 408 30.42 9.13 31.28
CA GLU A 408 29.51 8.30 32.08
C GLU A 408 28.71 9.08 33.14
N LYS A 409 29.03 10.35 33.38
CA LYS A 409 28.28 11.25 34.27
C LYS A 409 27.28 12.15 33.52
N ALA A 410 27.29 12.16 32.19
CA ALA A 410 26.37 12.94 31.40
C ALA A 410 25.32 12.06 30.72
N VAL A 411 24.17 12.65 30.43
CA VAL A 411 23.15 12.06 29.57
C VAL A 411 22.87 12.96 28.37
N SER A 412 22.41 12.35 27.28
CA SER A 412 21.88 13.03 26.10
C SER A 412 20.40 12.67 25.92
N ILE A 413 19.64 13.50 25.20
CA ILE A 413 18.26 13.17 24.84
C ILE A 413 18.28 12.44 23.51
N GLN A 414 17.76 11.22 23.49
CA GLN A 414 17.61 10.41 22.28
C GLN A 414 16.14 10.15 21.99
N GLN A 415 15.79 10.07 20.71
CA GLN A 415 14.42 9.87 20.24
C GLN A 415 14.24 8.44 19.72
N PHE A 416 13.20 7.77 20.21
CA PHE A 416 12.86 6.40 19.86
C PHE A 416 11.44 6.33 19.30
N THR A 417 11.14 5.27 18.56
CA THR A 417 9.79 5.04 18.01
C THR A 417 9.02 3.96 18.76
N ASP A 418 9.75 3.12 19.50
CA ASP A 418 9.24 2.12 20.43
C ASP A 418 9.27 2.69 21.86
N VAL A 419 8.11 2.67 22.53
CA VAL A 419 7.97 3.20 23.89
C VAL A 419 8.69 2.33 24.93
N GLY A 420 8.72 1.01 24.77
CA GLY A 420 9.40 0.10 25.70
C GLY A 420 10.91 0.28 25.67
N VAL A 421 11.47 0.45 24.47
CA VAL A 421 12.90 0.79 24.28
C VAL A 421 13.19 2.15 24.88
N ALA A 422 12.35 3.16 24.61
CA ALA A 422 12.51 4.50 25.16
C ALA A 422 12.48 4.51 26.70
N LEU A 423 11.53 3.79 27.31
CA LEU A 423 11.41 3.70 28.77
C LEU A 423 12.62 3.01 29.40
N THR A 424 13.11 1.93 28.79
CA THR A 424 14.29 1.20 29.27
C THR A 424 15.54 2.07 29.21
N ALA A 425 15.74 2.76 28.09
CA ALA A 425 16.84 3.68 27.90
C ALA A 425 16.74 4.87 28.88
N HIS A 426 15.56 5.49 28.97
CA HIS A 426 15.29 6.63 29.85
C HIS A 426 15.53 6.29 31.31
N ARG A 427 15.06 5.12 31.76
CA ARG A 427 15.31 4.60 33.11
C ARG A 427 16.81 4.56 33.40
N THR A 428 17.60 4.03 32.48
CA THR A 428 19.06 3.95 32.62
C THR A 428 19.69 5.35 32.73
N GLY A 429 19.29 6.30 31.87
CA GLY A 429 19.79 7.67 31.95
C GLY A 429 19.38 8.40 33.24
N VAL A 430 18.15 8.20 33.73
CA VAL A 430 17.71 8.73 35.03
C VAL A 430 18.57 8.18 36.16
N LEU A 431 18.82 6.86 36.16
CA LEU A 431 19.70 6.23 37.16
C LEU A 431 21.12 6.80 37.11
N THR A 432 21.67 7.12 35.93
CA THR A 432 22.96 7.82 35.80
C THR A 432 22.95 9.18 36.52
N LEU A 433 21.91 9.98 36.30
CA LEU A 433 21.79 11.30 36.95
C LEU A 433 21.66 11.17 38.47
N VAL A 434 20.86 10.21 38.95
CA VAL A 434 20.73 9.92 40.39
C VAL A 434 22.06 9.46 40.97
N LYS A 435 22.77 8.57 40.27
CA LYS A 435 24.09 8.06 40.67
C LYS A 435 25.04 9.21 40.94
N ASN A 436 25.12 10.21 40.06
CA ASN A 436 25.98 11.39 40.25
C ASN A 436 25.74 12.18 41.54
N LYS A 437 24.52 12.14 42.10
CA LYS A 437 24.15 12.90 43.31
C LYS A 437 24.39 12.14 44.62
N LEU A 438 24.70 10.84 44.58
CA LEU A 438 24.84 10.01 45.78
C LEU A 438 26.09 10.32 46.62
N GLY A 439 27.17 10.80 46.01
CA GLY A 439 28.41 11.20 46.70
C GLY A 439 28.93 10.12 47.66
N ALA A 440 29.06 10.47 48.95
CA ALA A 440 29.58 9.59 50.00
C ALA A 440 28.79 8.28 50.20
N ARG A 441 27.48 8.26 49.88
CA ARG A 441 26.63 7.07 50.03
C ARG A 441 27.06 5.94 49.10
N GLN A 442 27.63 6.22 47.92
CA GLN A 442 28.19 5.18 47.04
C GLN A 442 29.37 4.47 47.68
N LYS A 443 30.26 5.22 48.33
CA LYS A 443 31.43 4.66 49.02
C LYS A 443 31.01 3.82 50.22
N GLN A 444 29.99 4.26 50.96
CA GLN A 444 29.40 3.49 52.05
C GLN A 444 28.75 2.19 51.58
N LEU A 445 27.98 2.22 50.49
CA LEU A 445 27.36 1.02 49.92
C LEU A 445 28.41 0.00 49.46
N THR A 446 29.45 0.46 48.77
CA THR A 446 30.51 -0.42 48.24
C THR A 446 31.47 -0.93 49.32
N SER A 447 31.62 -0.24 50.45
CA SER A 447 32.42 -0.73 51.58
C SER A 447 31.74 -1.87 52.34
N GLN A 448 30.41 -1.94 52.29
CA GLN A 448 29.60 -2.98 52.93
C GLN A 448 29.58 -4.32 52.15
N ILE A 449 30.20 -4.37 50.96
CA ILE A 449 30.34 -5.63 50.23
C ILE A 449 31.25 -6.56 51.04
N ASP A 450 30.69 -7.68 51.49
CA ASP A 450 31.40 -8.63 52.34
C ASP A 450 32.52 -9.38 51.59
N LYS A 451 33.38 -10.07 52.34
CA LYS A 451 34.51 -10.81 51.77
C LYS A 451 34.05 -12.03 50.97
N ALA A 452 32.98 -12.68 51.40
CA ALA A 452 32.45 -13.88 50.76
C ALA A 452 31.95 -13.58 49.34
N PHE A 453 31.19 -12.50 49.16
CA PHE A 453 30.68 -12.07 47.86
C PHE A 453 31.80 -11.59 46.92
N LYS A 454 32.81 -10.89 47.46
CA LYS A 454 34.01 -10.52 46.70
C LYS A 454 34.74 -11.74 46.14
N LEU A 455 34.92 -12.79 46.97
CA LEU A 455 35.56 -14.04 46.55
C LEU A 455 34.72 -14.79 45.51
N ALA A 456 33.40 -14.84 45.69
CA ALA A 456 32.48 -15.47 44.75
C ALA A 456 32.45 -14.77 43.37
N PHE A 457 32.61 -13.44 43.33
CA PHE A 457 32.61 -12.67 42.09
C PHE A 457 33.96 -12.66 41.36
N ALA A 458 35.08 -12.96 42.04
CA ALA A 458 36.41 -12.88 41.45
C ALA A 458 36.57 -13.59 40.07
N PRO A 459 35.92 -14.75 39.79
CA PRO A 459 35.96 -15.38 38.47
C PRO A 459 35.19 -14.62 37.36
N LEU A 460 34.27 -13.72 37.71
CA LEU A 460 33.36 -13.01 36.79
C LEU A 460 33.86 -11.62 36.38
N GLY A 461 34.84 -11.06 37.10
CA GLY A 461 35.45 -9.79 36.76
C GLY A 461 36.16 -9.09 37.92
N GLN A 462 36.63 -7.88 37.65
CA GLN A 462 37.35 -7.05 38.62
C GLN A 462 36.43 -6.47 39.70
N LEU A 463 37.01 -6.13 40.85
CA LEU A 463 36.28 -5.57 42.00
C LEU A 463 35.52 -4.28 41.66
N ASP A 464 36.05 -3.43 40.78
CA ASP A 464 35.37 -2.20 40.41
C ASP A 464 34.12 -2.45 39.55
N LYS A 465 34.12 -3.52 38.74
CA LYS A 465 32.91 -3.98 38.05
C LYS A 465 31.86 -4.43 39.04
N LEU A 466 32.25 -5.16 40.09
CA LEU A 466 31.35 -5.57 41.17
C LEU A 466 30.74 -4.34 41.89
N LYS A 467 31.56 -3.35 42.24
CA LYS A 467 31.09 -2.11 42.87
C LYS A 467 30.06 -1.39 41.99
N THR A 468 30.32 -1.28 40.69
CA THR A 468 29.39 -0.68 39.73
C THR A 468 28.07 -1.46 39.68
N ILE A 469 28.12 -2.79 39.56
CA ILE A 469 26.92 -3.64 39.55
C ILE A 469 26.10 -3.49 40.84
N VAL A 470 26.77 -3.47 42.01
CA VAL A 470 26.08 -3.29 43.30
C VAL A 470 25.40 -1.93 43.36
N ILE A 471 26.07 -0.86 42.94
CA ILE A 471 25.48 0.49 42.90
C ILE A 471 24.28 0.51 41.96
N ASP A 472 24.45 0.06 40.72
CA ASP A 472 23.41 0.15 39.70
C ASP A 472 22.21 -0.74 40.03
N GLY A 473 22.45 -1.97 40.51
CA GLY A 473 21.39 -2.88 40.98
C GLY A 473 20.66 -2.38 42.21
N THR A 474 21.37 -1.76 43.17
CA THR A 474 20.73 -1.15 44.35
C THR A 474 19.87 0.03 43.94
N LEU A 475 20.34 0.85 43.01
CA LEU A 475 19.55 1.98 42.50
C LEU A 475 18.34 1.52 41.71
N ASP A 476 18.47 0.50 40.88
CA ASP A 476 17.36 -0.05 40.13
C ASP A 476 16.29 -0.67 41.05
N ALA A 477 16.72 -1.42 42.08
CA ALA A 477 15.82 -1.97 43.09
C ALA A 477 15.16 -0.88 43.94
N CYS A 478 15.90 0.15 44.32
CA CYS A 478 15.39 1.33 45.04
C CYS A 478 14.32 2.04 44.18
N LEU A 479 14.59 2.22 42.89
CA LEU A 479 13.61 2.79 41.97
C LEU A 479 12.37 1.89 41.88
N ASN A 480 12.49 0.56 41.80
CA ASN A 480 11.33 -0.34 41.79
C ASN A 480 10.56 -0.41 43.13
N THR A 481 11.22 -0.14 44.25
CA THR A 481 10.58 -0.20 45.57
C THR A 481 9.89 1.12 45.93
N HIS A 482 10.50 2.23 45.53
CA HIS A 482 10.10 3.57 45.94
C HIS A 482 9.59 4.44 44.79
N PHE A 483 9.45 3.92 43.56
CA PHE A 483 8.79 4.67 42.51
C PHE A 483 7.35 4.97 42.95
N VAL A 484 6.94 6.20 42.68
CA VAL A 484 5.54 6.56 42.78
C VAL A 484 4.89 6.15 41.46
N GLU A 485 3.97 5.19 41.52
CA GLU A 485 3.14 4.86 40.36
C GLU A 485 2.23 6.07 40.09
N PHE A 486 2.54 6.82 39.03
CA PHE A 486 1.71 7.93 38.58
C PHE A 486 0.46 7.34 37.91
N LYS A 487 -0.44 6.75 38.69
CA LYS A 487 -1.79 6.49 38.20
C LYS A 487 -2.40 7.85 37.93
N HIS A 488 -3.04 8.03 36.78
CA HIS A 488 -3.93 9.16 36.50
C HIS A 488 -5.17 9.11 37.41
N SER A 489 -4.94 8.99 38.71
CA SER A 489 -5.93 9.06 39.76
C SER A 489 -6.06 10.54 40.12
N PRO A 490 -7.29 11.08 40.21
CA PRO A 490 -7.51 12.44 40.69
C PRO A 490 -7.04 12.66 42.15
N LYS A 491 -6.61 11.58 42.85
CA LYS A 491 -6.12 11.60 44.23
C LYS A 491 -4.59 11.45 44.36
N LEU A 492 -3.84 11.81 43.32
CA LEU A 492 -2.37 11.68 43.29
C LEU A 492 -1.70 12.26 44.54
N LEU A 493 -2.11 13.45 44.99
CA LEU A 493 -1.50 14.14 46.13
C LEU A 493 -1.71 13.41 47.47
N GLU A 494 -2.77 12.61 47.61
CA GLU A 494 -3.10 11.91 48.84
C GLU A 494 -2.15 10.72 49.09
N GLN A 495 -1.55 10.17 48.02
CA GLN A 495 -0.66 9.00 48.07
C GLN A 495 0.83 9.34 48.25
N LEU A 496 1.18 10.63 48.20
CA LEU A 496 2.56 11.11 48.33
C LEU A 496 2.97 11.26 49.80
N SER A 497 4.23 10.97 50.12
CA SER A 497 4.84 11.36 51.41
C SER A 497 4.88 12.89 51.56
N ASP A 498 5.05 13.41 52.77
CA ASP A 498 5.05 14.88 52.99
C ASP A 498 6.15 15.60 52.18
N GLU A 499 7.30 14.96 52.01
CA GLU A 499 8.41 15.47 51.20
C GLU A 499 8.07 15.43 49.69
N GLN A 500 7.41 14.36 49.23
CA GLN A 500 6.93 14.23 47.86
C GLN A 500 5.76 15.19 47.56
N ARG A 501 4.89 15.47 48.54
CA ARG A 501 3.83 16.49 48.43
C ARG A 501 4.41 17.88 48.30
N PHE A 502 5.47 18.19 49.05
CA PHE A 502 6.17 19.46 48.95
C PHE A 502 6.77 19.67 47.55
N LEU A 503 7.42 18.64 46.99
CA LEU A 503 7.96 18.68 45.63
C LEU A 503 6.87 18.69 44.55
N ALA A 504 5.78 17.94 44.74
CA ALA A 504 4.66 17.91 43.78
C ALA A 504 3.89 19.23 43.73
N LYS A 505 3.81 19.98 44.85
CA LYS A 505 3.24 21.33 44.89
C LYS A 505 4.06 22.36 44.10
N GLN A 506 5.29 22.03 43.73
CA GLN A 506 6.19 22.88 42.93
C GLN A 506 6.12 22.55 41.42
N LEU A 507 5.42 21.47 41.03
CA LEU A 507 5.22 21.07 39.64
C LEU A 507 3.88 21.62 39.10
N PRO A 508 3.79 22.01 37.81
CA PRO A 508 2.50 22.37 37.22
C PRO A 508 1.62 21.11 37.12
N LEU A 509 0.53 21.08 37.87
CA LEU A 509 -0.31 19.88 38.03
C LEU A 509 -1.43 19.78 36.98
N THR A 510 -1.69 20.84 36.23
CA THR A 510 -2.71 20.85 35.16
C THR A 510 -2.12 21.13 33.78
N LEU A 511 -2.82 20.66 32.75
CA LEU A 511 -2.43 20.85 31.35
C LEU A 511 -2.35 22.34 30.96
N GLU A 512 -3.25 23.17 31.50
CA GLU A 512 -3.21 24.64 31.35
C GLU A 512 -2.01 25.28 32.04
N GLN A 513 -1.69 24.87 33.28
CA GLN A 513 -0.53 25.39 34.00
C GLN A 513 0.79 25.00 33.31
N TYR A 514 0.84 23.79 32.77
CA TYR A 514 1.97 23.34 31.94
C TYR A 514 2.12 24.17 30.66
N GLN A 515 1.01 24.49 29.99
CA GLN A 515 1.00 25.35 28.80
C GLN A 515 1.39 26.81 29.12
N GLN A 516 1.03 27.34 30.29
CA GLN A 516 1.44 28.68 30.72
C GLN A 516 2.94 28.78 30.97
N THR A 517 3.57 27.71 31.47
CA THR A 517 5.04 27.61 31.59
C THR A 517 5.75 27.38 30.25
N GLU A 518 5.01 27.19 29.15
CA GLU A 518 5.55 27.05 27.78
C GLU A 518 5.75 28.41 27.09
N THR A 519 5.12 29.47 27.61
CA THR A 519 5.14 30.85 27.07
C THR A 519 5.97 31.85 27.88
N ALA A 520 6.53 31.45 29.03
CA ALA A 520 7.46 32.22 29.85
C ALA A 520 8.87 31.63 29.72
#